data_AF-A0A6G3Y0S6-F1
#
_entry.id   AF-A0A6G3Y0S6-F1
#
_cell.length_a   1.000
_cell.length_b   1.000
_cell.length_c   1.000
_cell.angle_alpha   90.00
_cell.angle_beta   90.00
_cell.angle_gamma   90.00
#
_symmetry.space_group_name_H-M   'P 1'
#
loop_
_entity.id
_entity.type
_entity.pdbx_description
1 polymer ?
#
loop_
_entity_poly.entity_id
_entity_poly.type
_entity_poly.pdbx_seq_one_letter_code
_entity_poly.pdbx_strand_id
1 'polypeptide(L)'
;AALMFRFNNPDALLALLMTVTVWCVLRALERGRTTWLLWAGAAVGFAFLTKTLQAFLILPPLAVLYAVCAPVPVRKRLGQLALSALTMVVAGGWWVAIVELMPASSRPYVGGSQNNSFLELTFGYNGLGRINGEETGSVGGGGRGGGGGGGWGETGIGRMFNSDIGGQIAWLLPAALILLAAGLWLTRKAA
;
A
#
# COMPACT_ATOMS: atom_id res chain seq x y z
N ALA A 1 9.81 -3.97 16.29
CA ALA A 1 8.50 -4.04 16.99
C ALA A 1 8.32 -2.93 18.03
N ALA A 2 9.26 -2.73 18.97
CA ALA A 2 9.13 -1.71 20.02
C ALA A 2 8.90 -0.29 19.47
N LEU A 3 9.63 0.12 18.43
CA LEU A 3 9.46 1.44 17.80
C LEU A 3 8.09 1.65 17.13
N MET A 4 7.43 0.56 16.70
CA MET A 4 6.17 0.61 15.94
C MET A 4 4.93 0.62 16.84
N PHE A 5 5.00 -0.07 17.98
CA PHE A 5 3.84 -0.27 18.86
C PHE A 5 3.93 0.51 20.17
N ARG A 6 5.09 1.09 20.49
CA ARG A 6 5.31 1.86 21.72
C ARG A 6 5.33 3.37 21.48
N PHE A 7 5.45 3.80 20.23
CA PHE A 7 5.36 5.20 19.82
C PHE A 7 4.08 5.41 19.04
N ASN A 8 3.49 6.61 19.16
CA ASN A 8 2.30 6.98 18.42
C ASN A 8 2.65 7.29 16.96
N ASN A 9 2.89 6.24 16.18
CA ASN A 9 3.21 6.31 14.76
C ASN A 9 2.09 5.65 13.92
N PRO A 10 1.96 6.00 12.63
CA PRO A 10 0.89 5.46 11.79
C PRO A 10 1.10 3.99 11.39
N ASP A 11 2.25 3.40 11.70
CA ASP A 11 2.65 2.09 11.18
C ASP A 11 1.84 0.94 11.77
N ALA A 12 1.52 1.01 13.06
CA ALA A 12 0.68 -0.01 13.71
C ALA A 12 -0.72 -0.06 13.11
N LEU A 13 -1.35 1.11 12.91
CA LEU A 13 -2.67 1.21 12.29
C LEU A 13 -2.62 0.78 10.81
N LEU A 14 -1.59 1.20 10.07
CA LEU A 14 -1.38 0.77 8.70
C LEU A 14 -1.26 -0.76 8.59
N ALA A 15 -0.42 -1.39 9.43
CA ALA A 15 -0.24 -2.83 9.45
C ALA A 15 -1.55 -3.58 9.75
N LEU A 16 -2.35 -3.06 10.68
CA LEU A 16 -3.68 -3.60 10.98
C LEU A 16 -4.60 -3.52 9.75
N LEU A 17 -4.72 -2.35 9.13
CA LEU A 17 -5.60 -2.14 7.97
C LEU A 17 -5.17 -2.96 6.74
N MET A 18 -3.86 -3.11 6.52
CA MET A 18 -3.34 -4.00 5.47
C MET A 18 -3.64 -5.47 5.77
N THR A 19 -3.50 -5.90 7.02
CA THR A 19 -3.88 -7.27 7.43
C THR A 19 -5.36 -7.52 7.22
N VAL A 20 -6.22 -6.57 7.61
CA VAL A 20 -7.67 -6.64 7.36
C VAL A 20 -7.97 -6.70 5.86
N THR A 21 -7.26 -5.92 5.05
CA THR A 21 -7.40 -5.94 3.58
C THR A 21 -7.13 -7.34 3.03
N VAL A 22 -6.00 -7.95 3.40
CA VAL A 22 -5.63 -9.31 2.97
C VAL A 22 -6.69 -10.31 3.43
N TRP A 23 -7.13 -10.24 4.68
CA TRP A 23 -8.17 -11.12 5.22
C TRP A 23 -9.49 -10.99 4.44
N CYS A 24 -9.94 -9.78 4.15
CA CYS A 24 -11.13 -9.52 3.34
C CYS A 24 -11.00 -10.09 1.92
N VAL A 25 -9.84 -9.94 1.26
CA VAL A 25 -9.61 -10.52 -0.07
C VAL A 25 -9.67 -12.05 -0.02
N LEU A 26 -9.07 -12.68 0.99
CA LEU A 26 -9.15 -14.12 1.19
C LEU A 26 -10.61 -14.59 1.38
N ARG A 27 -11.39 -13.88 2.21
CA ARG A 27 -12.84 -14.14 2.37
C ARG A 27 -13.64 -13.94 1.08
N ALA A 28 -13.26 -12.96 0.26
CA ALA A 28 -13.88 -12.73 -1.03
C ALA A 28 -13.60 -13.90 -2.00
N LEU A 29 -12.40 -14.47 -1.97
CA LEU A 29 -11.97 -15.59 -2.81
C LEU A 29 -12.70 -16.89 -2.49
N GLU A 30 -13.05 -17.15 -1.22
CA GLU A 30 -13.75 -18.39 -0.83
C GLU A 30 -15.08 -18.62 -1.58
N ARG A 31 -15.84 -17.55 -1.86
CA ARG A 31 -17.19 -17.63 -2.44
C ARG A 31 -17.49 -16.58 -3.52
N GLY A 32 -16.50 -15.81 -3.95
CA GLY A 32 -16.69 -14.71 -4.91
C GLY A 32 -17.61 -13.59 -4.43
N ARG A 33 -17.70 -13.36 -3.11
CA ARG A 33 -18.63 -12.40 -2.50
C ARG A 33 -18.12 -10.96 -2.62
N THR A 34 -18.90 -10.11 -3.28
CA THR A 34 -18.55 -8.69 -3.50
C THR A 34 -18.39 -7.91 -2.20
N THR A 35 -19.22 -8.21 -1.18
CA THR A 35 -19.23 -7.46 0.09
C THR A 35 -17.86 -7.44 0.76
N TRP A 36 -17.12 -8.56 0.72
CA TRP A 36 -15.76 -8.64 1.28
C TRP A 36 -14.77 -7.78 0.50
N LEU A 37 -14.92 -7.65 -0.82
CA LEU A 37 -14.12 -6.70 -1.59
C LEU A 37 -14.47 -5.25 -1.27
N LEU A 38 -15.73 -4.93 -0.95
CA LEU A 38 -16.08 -3.58 -0.48
C LEU A 38 -15.40 -3.28 0.84
N TRP A 39 -15.39 -4.23 1.78
CA TRP A 39 -14.65 -4.09 3.04
C TRP A 39 -13.14 -3.97 2.81
N ALA A 40 -12.57 -4.70 1.86
CA ALA A 40 -11.17 -4.54 1.46
C ALA A 40 -10.90 -3.13 0.91
N GLY A 41 -11.75 -2.64 -0.01
CA GLY A 41 -11.66 -1.28 -0.53
C GLY A 41 -11.74 -0.22 0.57
N ALA A 42 -12.69 -0.34 1.49
CA ALA A 42 -12.81 0.56 2.62
C ALA A 42 -11.57 0.54 3.53
N ALA A 43 -11.05 -0.64 3.87
CA ALA A 43 -9.84 -0.78 4.67
C ALA A 43 -8.62 -0.13 3.99
N VAL A 44 -8.48 -0.29 2.67
CA VAL A 44 -7.42 0.37 1.90
C VAL A 44 -7.60 1.89 1.86
N GLY A 45 -8.84 2.39 1.72
CA GLY A 45 -9.13 3.83 1.77
C GLY A 45 -8.72 4.45 3.11
N PHE A 46 -9.00 3.79 4.22
CA PHE A 46 -8.50 4.21 5.54
C PHE A 46 -7.00 4.06 5.69
N ALA A 47 -6.40 3.02 5.10
CA ALA A 47 -4.95 2.83 5.10
C ALA A 47 -4.25 3.96 4.33
N PHE A 48 -4.85 4.43 3.24
CA PHE A 48 -4.40 5.62 2.51
C PHE A 48 -4.50 6.89 3.35
N LEU A 49 -5.55 7.07 4.14
CA LEU A 49 -5.61 8.20 5.08
C LEU A 49 -4.55 8.09 6.19
N THR A 50 -4.15 6.87 6.54
CA THR A 50 -3.15 6.60 7.58
C THR A 50 -1.73 6.86 7.08
N LYS A 51 -1.38 6.40 5.88
CA LYS A 51 -0.01 6.51 5.34
C LYS A 51 0.09 6.66 3.82
N THR A 52 -0.93 7.23 3.19
CA THR A 52 -0.99 7.62 1.76
C THR A 52 -0.58 6.48 0.81
N LEU A 53 0.22 6.74 -0.23
CA LEU A 53 0.59 5.75 -1.25
C LEU A 53 1.35 4.54 -0.72
N GLN A 54 1.94 4.61 0.48
CA GLN A 54 2.56 3.44 1.10
C GLN A 54 1.55 2.30 1.30
N ALA A 55 0.29 2.61 1.58
CA ALA A 55 -0.77 1.61 1.72
C ALA A 55 -1.06 0.85 0.42
N PHE A 56 -0.73 1.42 -0.73
CA PHE A 56 -1.08 0.86 -2.04
C PHE A 56 -0.08 -0.18 -2.52
N LEU A 57 1.04 -0.36 -1.82
CA LEU A 57 2.08 -1.33 -2.19
C LEU A 57 1.55 -2.77 -2.33
N ILE A 58 0.55 -3.14 -1.53
CA ILE A 58 -0.05 -4.49 -1.56
C ILE A 58 -1.14 -4.64 -2.62
N LEU A 59 -1.61 -3.57 -3.25
CA LEU A 59 -2.75 -3.62 -4.17
C LEU A 59 -2.46 -4.42 -5.44
N PRO A 60 -1.34 -4.23 -6.16
CA PRO A 60 -1.07 -4.98 -7.38
C PRO A 60 -1.16 -6.50 -7.21
N PRO A 61 -0.45 -7.14 -6.24
CA PRO A 61 -0.54 -8.59 -6.08
C PRO A 61 -1.94 -9.06 -5.65
N LEU A 62 -2.67 -8.31 -4.82
CA LEU A 62 -4.02 -8.67 -4.40
C LEU A 62 -5.05 -8.55 -5.54
N ALA A 63 -4.93 -7.51 -6.37
CA ALA A 63 -5.78 -7.32 -7.53
C ALA A 63 -5.56 -8.43 -8.56
N VAL A 64 -4.30 -8.78 -8.84
CA VAL A 64 -3.94 -9.91 -9.72
C VAL A 64 -4.47 -11.22 -9.17
N LEU A 65 -4.27 -11.49 -7.87
CA LEU A 65 -4.78 -12.69 -7.21
C LEU A 65 -6.30 -12.82 -7.39
N TYR A 66 -7.07 -11.75 -7.15
CA TYR A 66 -8.51 -11.79 -7.33
C TYR A 66 -8.91 -11.91 -8.81
N ALA A 67 -8.24 -11.19 -9.71
CA ALA A 67 -8.52 -11.24 -11.14
C ALA A 67 -8.33 -12.66 -11.72
N VAL A 68 -7.32 -13.39 -11.24
CA VAL A 68 -6.99 -14.74 -11.73
C VAL A 68 -7.79 -15.82 -11.01
N CYS A 69 -7.85 -15.77 -9.67
CA CYS A 69 -8.32 -16.90 -8.86
C CYS A 69 -9.78 -16.80 -8.38
N ALA A 70 -10.48 -15.67 -8.56
CA ALA A 70 -11.83 -15.53 -8.04
C ALA A 70 -12.83 -16.51 -8.70
N PRO A 71 -13.68 -17.22 -7.93
CA PRO A 71 -14.59 -18.25 -8.45
C PRO A 71 -15.88 -17.64 -9.06
N VAL A 72 -15.72 -16.65 -9.94
CA VAL A 72 -16.80 -15.96 -10.65
C VAL A 72 -16.40 -15.65 -12.10
N PRO A 73 -17.36 -15.39 -13.01
CA PRO A 73 -17.04 -15.02 -14.39
C PRO A 73 -16.18 -13.76 -14.48
N VAL A 74 -15.29 -13.68 -15.49
CA VAL A 74 -14.31 -12.58 -15.66
C VAL A 74 -14.96 -11.19 -15.63
N ARG A 75 -16.12 -11.01 -16.30
CA ARG A 75 -16.86 -9.74 -16.28
C ARG A 75 -17.24 -9.31 -14.86
N LYS A 76 -17.66 -10.27 -14.03
CA LYS A 76 -18.00 -10.01 -12.62
C LYS A 76 -16.75 -9.68 -11.80
N ARG A 77 -15.61 -10.35 -12.05
CA ARG A 77 -14.33 -10.02 -11.40
C ARG A 77 -13.94 -8.56 -11.63
N LEU A 78 -14.01 -8.10 -12.88
CA LEU A 78 -13.70 -6.72 -13.25
C LEU A 78 -14.66 -5.74 -12.58
N GLY A 79 -15.97 -6.01 -12.60
CA GLY A 79 -16.96 -5.17 -11.91
C GLY A 79 -16.74 -5.11 -10.39
N GLN A 80 -16.37 -6.22 -9.76
CA GLN A 80 -16.08 -6.27 -8.33
C GLN A 80 -14.79 -5.51 -7.96
N LEU A 81 -13.74 -5.63 -8.77
CA LEU A 81 -12.52 -4.85 -8.60
C LEU A 81 -12.78 -3.36 -8.80
N ALA A 82 -13.56 -2.97 -9.81
CA ALA A 82 -13.96 -1.59 -10.02
C ALA A 82 -14.77 -1.03 -8.85
N LEU A 83 -15.72 -1.81 -8.31
CA LEU A 83 -16.52 -1.40 -7.17
C LEU A 83 -15.69 -1.31 -5.87
N SER A 84 -14.72 -2.22 -5.70
CA SER A 84 -13.74 -2.14 -4.61
C SER A 84 -12.87 -0.89 -4.71
N ALA A 85 -12.40 -0.56 -5.92
CA ALA A 85 -11.63 0.66 -6.17
C ALA A 85 -12.46 1.92 -5.91
N LEU A 86 -13.73 1.94 -6.33
CA LEU A 86 -14.64 3.04 -6.01
C LEU A 86 -14.83 3.18 -4.49
N THR A 87 -15.02 2.07 -3.78
CA THR A 87 -15.17 2.08 -2.32
C THR A 87 -13.93 2.64 -1.63
N MET A 88 -12.74 2.27 -2.10
CA MET A 88 -11.46 2.82 -1.65
C MET A 88 -11.37 4.33 -1.87
N VAL A 89 -11.76 4.81 -3.06
CA VAL A 89 -11.77 6.24 -3.39
C VAL A 89 -12.76 7.00 -2.51
N VAL A 90 -13.94 6.46 -2.23
CA VAL A 90 -14.90 7.11 -1.33
C VAL A 90 -14.38 7.15 0.11
N ALA A 91 -13.87 6.02 0.62
CA ALA A 91 -13.38 5.91 1.99
C ALA A 91 -12.12 6.76 2.27
N GLY A 92 -11.21 6.87 1.29
CA GLY A 92 -9.99 7.68 1.41
C GLY A 92 -10.11 9.10 0.88
N GLY A 93 -10.96 9.33 -0.13
CA GLY A 93 -10.97 10.58 -0.89
C GLY A 93 -11.78 11.72 -0.26
N TRP A 94 -12.70 11.44 0.66
CA TRP A 94 -13.52 12.48 1.29
C TRP A 94 -12.68 13.53 2.03
N TRP A 95 -11.68 13.09 2.81
CA TRP A 95 -10.79 13.99 3.55
C TRP A 95 -9.84 14.73 2.61
N VAL A 96 -9.35 14.04 1.57
CA VAL A 96 -8.54 14.67 0.51
C VAL A 96 -9.33 15.79 -0.17
N ALA A 97 -10.59 15.56 -0.49
CA ALA A 97 -11.46 16.57 -1.08
C ALA A 97 -11.63 17.77 -0.15
N ILE A 98 -11.86 17.56 1.15
CA ILE A 98 -11.96 18.67 2.12
C ILE A 98 -10.68 19.50 2.13
N VAL A 99 -9.52 18.84 2.17
CA VAL A 99 -8.23 19.53 2.17
C VAL A 99 -8.07 20.32 0.89
N GLU A 100 -8.12 19.66 -0.28
CA GLU A 100 -7.86 20.26 -1.59
C GLU A 100 -8.87 21.35 -1.97
N LEU A 101 -10.12 21.27 -1.52
CA LEU A 101 -11.14 22.29 -1.77
C LEU A 101 -11.06 23.48 -0.80
N MET A 102 -10.38 23.34 0.34
CA MET A 102 -10.17 24.45 1.27
C MET A 102 -8.97 25.30 0.86
N PRO A 103 -9.13 26.64 0.84
CA PRO A 103 -8.00 27.55 0.64
C PRO A 103 -6.85 27.25 1.61
N ALA A 104 -5.63 27.34 1.11
CA ALA A 104 -4.42 27.07 1.90
C ALA A 104 -4.30 27.99 3.13
N SER A 105 -4.87 29.20 3.07
CA SER A 105 -4.90 30.17 4.18
C SER A 105 -5.92 29.83 5.27
N SER A 106 -6.89 28.96 4.99
CA SER A 106 -7.99 28.61 5.92
C SER A 106 -7.92 27.17 6.43
N ARG A 107 -6.84 26.43 6.13
CA ARG A 107 -6.62 25.06 6.60
C ARG A 107 -5.29 24.96 7.36
N PRO A 108 -5.16 24.04 8.34
CA PRO A 108 -3.87 23.75 8.96
C PRO A 108 -2.82 23.33 7.93
N TYR A 109 -1.55 23.63 8.21
CA TYR A 109 -0.45 23.26 7.32
C TYR A 109 -0.35 21.74 7.17
N VAL A 110 -0.19 21.27 5.94
CA VAL A 110 -0.07 19.85 5.63
C VAL A 110 1.35 19.36 5.92
N GLY A 111 1.63 19.07 7.20
CA GLY A 111 2.74 18.23 7.67
C GLY A 111 4.08 18.36 6.93
N GLY A 112 4.68 17.25 6.52
CA GLY A 112 6.00 17.20 5.85
C GLY A 112 6.06 17.73 4.40
N SER A 113 5.03 18.45 3.93
CA SER A 113 5.02 19.02 2.59
C SER A 113 5.98 20.20 2.50
N GLN A 114 6.49 20.47 1.32
CA GLN A 114 7.32 21.65 1.05
C GLN A 114 6.46 22.87 0.75
N ASN A 115 5.30 22.67 0.12
CA ASN A 115 4.44 23.76 -0.36
C ASN A 115 3.00 23.70 0.19
N ASN A 116 2.80 23.22 1.43
CA ASN A 116 1.47 23.06 2.03
C ASN A 116 0.51 22.21 1.17
N SER A 117 1.02 21.16 0.52
CA SER A 117 0.30 20.36 -0.48
C SER A 117 0.24 18.88 -0.08
N PHE A 118 -0.97 18.35 0.05
CA PHE A 118 -1.18 16.95 0.37
C PHE A 118 -0.86 16.02 -0.80
N LEU A 119 -1.19 16.44 -2.03
CA LEU A 119 -0.86 15.65 -3.22
C LEU A 119 0.64 15.58 -3.48
N GLU A 120 1.37 16.68 -3.25
CA GLU A 120 2.85 16.68 -3.33
C GLU A 120 3.45 15.65 -2.38
N LEU A 121 3.01 15.64 -1.12
CA LEU A 121 3.43 14.65 -0.14
C LEU A 121 3.10 13.22 -0.54
N THR A 122 1.88 13.03 -1.04
CA THR A 122 1.32 11.72 -1.40
C THR A 122 2.10 11.10 -2.55
N PHE A 123 2.31 11.84 -3.64
CA PHE A 123 2.99 11.36 -4.84
C PHE A 123 4.52 11.43 -4.74
N GLY A 124 5.06 12.43 -4.03
CA GLY A 124 6.49 12.61 -3.79
C GLY A 124 7.00 11.66 -2.72
N TYR A 125 7.42 12.20 -1.58
CA TYR A 125 8.06 11.43 -0.50
C TYR A 125 7.29 10.18 -0.10
N ASN A 126 5.95 10.22 0.03
CA ASN A 126 5.23 9.04 0.50
C ASN A 126 4.99 7.96 -0.57
N GLY A 127 5.27 8.26 -1.84
CA GLY A 127 4.99 7.40 -2.98
C GLY A 127 6.22 7.13 -3.81
N LEU A 128 6.38 7.89 -4.89
CA LEU A 128 7.42 7.66 -5.89
C LEU A 128 8.83 7.88 -5.33
N GLY A 129 8.99 8.84 -4.40
CA GLY A 129 10.25 9.13 -3.70
C GLY A 129 10.87 7.91 -3.03
N ARG A 130 10.04 6.99 -2.50
CA ARG A 130 10.50 5.73 -1.86
C ARG A 130 10.99 4.69 -2.87
N ILE A 131 10.58 4.82 -4.13
CA ILE A 131 10.94 3.90 -5.21
C ILE A 131 12.20 4.39 -5.94
N ASN A 132 12.27 5.69 -6.26
CA ASN A 132 13.36 6.28 -7.03
C ASN A 132 14.47 6.92 -6.17
N GLY A 133 14.26 7.03 -4.85
CA GLY A 133 15.24 7.59 -3.91
C GLY A 133 15.19 9.10 -3.75
N GLU A 134 14.29 9.79 -4.45
CA GLU A 134 14.10 11.25 -4.35
C GLU A 134 13.20 11.57 -3.15
N GLU A 135 13.75 11.42 -1.95
CA GLU A 135 13.02 11.58 -0.69
C GLU A 135 12.99 13.04 -0.17
N THR A 136 12.78 14.01 -1.07
CA THR A 136 12.63 15.43 -0.69
C THR A 136 11.50 15.60 0.33
N GLY A 137 11.78 16.22 1.48
CA GLY A 137 10.81 16.39 2.57
C GLY A 137 10.76 15.24 3.60
N SER A 138 11.67 14.25 3.51
CA SER A 138 11.81 13.17 4.49
C SER A 138 12.28 13.66 5.86
N VAL A 139 11.48 13.40 6.89
CA VAL A 139 11.85 13.60 8.31
C VAL A 139 12.72 12.43 8.77
N GLY A 140 14.05 12.60 8.72
CA GLY A 140 15.00 11.60 9.23
C GLY A 140 16.34 11.47 8.51
N GLY A 141 16.61 12.23 7.45
CA GLY A 141 17.90 12.14 6.77
C GLY A 141 17.90 12.69 5.36
N GLY A 142 17.53 13.95 5.20
CA GLY A 142 17.90 14.73 4.01
C GLY A 142 19.35 15.18 4.14
N GLY A 143 20.29 14.25 3.92
CA GLY A 143 21.70 14.59 3.74
C GLY A 143 21.89 15.39 2.45
N ARG A 144 22.52 16.55 2.56
CA ARG A 144 22.91 17.45 1.47
C ARG A 144 23.63 16.70 0.34
N GLY A 145 23.09 16.79 -0.87
CA GLY A 145 23.84 16.73 -2.13
C GLY A 145 24.38 15.36 -2.57
N GLY A 146 24.03 14.98 -3.80
CA GLY A 146 24.70 13.91 -4.54
C GLY A 146 24.00 12.57 -4.43
N GLY A 147 23.80 11.92 -5.58
CA GLY A 147 23.05 10.67 -5.70
C GLY A 147 23.59 9.53 -4.84
N GLY A 148 22.69 8.72 -4.33
CA GLY A 148 23.00 7.51 -3.57
C GLY A 148 22.24 7.48 -2.25
N GLY A 149 21.24 6.59 -2.18
CA GLY A 149 20.51 6.11 -0.99
C GLY A 149 20.44 7.03 0.22
N GLY A 150 19.25 7.53 0.55
CA GLY A 150 18.98 8.12 1.87
C GLY A 150 19.31 7.14 3.02
N GLY A 151 19.00 7.52 4.27
CA GLY A 151 19.31 6.71 5.47
C GLY A 151 18.73 5.28 5.54
N TRP A 152 18.13 4.80 4.45
CA TRP A 152 17.48 3.50 4.25
C TRP A 152 18.15 2.65 3.15
N GLY A 153 19.36 3.00 2.73
CA GLY A 153 20.14 2.28 1.71
C GLY A 153 19.72 2.59 0.28
N GLU A 154 20.46 2.01 -0.68
CA GLU A 154 20.29 2.28 -2.11
C GLU A 154 18.97 1.70 -2.65
N THR A 155 18.27 2.47 -3.49
CA THR A 155 17.06 2.02 -4.19
C THR A 155 17.40 1.12 -5.37
N GLY A 156 16.56 0.12 -5.66
CA GLY A 156 16.73 -0.73 -6.84
C GLY A 156 16.04 -2.09 -6.72
N ILE A 157 16.02 -2.84 -7.83
CA ILE A 157 15.41 -4.18 -7.90
C ILE A 157 16.11 -5.15 -6.94
N GLY A 158 17.42 -5.00 -6.76
CA GLY A 158 18.24 -5.79 -5.83
C GLY A 158 18.16 -5.34 -4.37
N ARG A 159 17.41 -4.27 -4.03
CA ARG A 159 17.40 -3.68 -2.68
C ARG A 159 17.05 -4.69 -1.59
N MET A 160 16.12 -5.61 -1.88
CA MET A 160 15.74 -6.65 -0.92
C MET A 160 16.84 -7.69 -0.67
N PHE A 161 17.92 -7.72 -1.44
CA PHE A 161 19.03 -8.67 -1.30
C PHE A 161 20.32 -7.99 -0.83
N ASN A 162 20.30 -6.67 -0.59
CA ASN A 162 21.46 -5.96 -0.07
C ASN A 162 21.71 -6.28 1.42
N SER A 163 22.86 -5.86 1.94
CA SER A 163 23.23 -6.07 3.34
C SER A 163 22.32 -5.37 4.33
N ASP A 164 21.70 -4.24 3.93
CA ASP A 164 20.93 -3.38 4.83
C ASP A 164 19.53 -3.96 5.11
N ILE A 165 18.86 -4.46 4.07
CA ILE A 165 17.47 -4.92 4.09
C ILE A 165 17.36 -6.45 4.02
N GLY A 166 18.32 -7.13 3.38
CA GLY A 166 18.26 -8.56 3.11
C GLY A 166 18.05 -9.41 4.36
N GLY A 167 18.80 -9.12 5.43
CA GLY A 167 18.68 -9.82 6.71
C GLY A 167 17.35 -9.58 7.45
N GLN A 168 16.59 -8.54 7.10
CA GLN A 168 15.38 -8.14 7.83
C GLN A 168 14.16 -8.96 7.40
N ILE A 169 13.93 -9.07 6.09
CA ILE A 169 12.67 -9.63 5.56
C ILE A 169 12.84 -10.54 4.34
N ALA A 170 13.99 -10.53 3.66
CA ALA A 170 14.16 -11.24 2.38
C ALA A 170 14.07 -12.77 2.51
N TRP A 171 14.29 -13.31 3.71
CA TRP A 171 14.12 -14.72 4.03
C TRP A 171 12.66 -15.21 3.87
N LEU A 172 11.67 -14.32 3.77
CA LEU A 172 10.29 -14.67 3.43
C LEU A 172 10.08 -14.89 1.92
N LEU A 173 10.97 -14.39 1.06
CA LEU A 173 10.82 -14.50 -0.39
C LEU A 173 10.83 -15.96 -0.88
N PRO A 174 11.75 -16.86 -0.41
CA PRO A 174 11.71 -18.26 -0.80
C PRO A 174 10.40 -18.95 -0.40
N ALA A 175 9.91 -18.70 0.83
CA ALA A 175 8.64 -19.26 1.30
C ALA A 175 7.45 -18.76 0.45
N ALA A 176 7.42 -17.47 0.12
CA ALA A 176 6.39 -16.89 -0.73
C ALA A 176 6.38 -17.50 -2.14
N LEU A 177 7.55 -17.74 -2.74
CA LEU A 177 7.68 -18.37 -4.07
C LEU A 177 7.21 -19.83 -4.05
N ILE A 178 7.60 -20.59 -3.02
CA ILE A 178 7.17 -21.99 -2.84
C ILE A 178 5.65 -22.05 -2.69
N LEU A 179 5.07 -21.21 -1.84
CA LEU A 179 3.62 -21.16 -1.61
C LEU A 179 2.85 -20.71 -2.86
N LEU A 180 3.39 -19.76 -3.62
CA LEU A 180 2.81 -19.34 -4.89
C LEU A 180 2.80 -20.49 -5.91
N ALA A 181 3.94 -21.16 -6.10
CA ALA A 181 4.04 -22.29 -7.03
C ALA A 181 3.14 -23.45 -6.61
N ALA A 182 3.11 -23.79 -5.32
CA ALA A 182 2.23 -24.81 -4.78
C ALA A 182 0.75 -24.43 -4.97
N GLY A 183 0.38 -23.18 -4.69
CA GLY A 183 -0.96 -22.66 -4.90
C GLY A 183 -1.41 -22.80 -6.36
N LEU A 184 -0.60 -22.30 -7.30
CA LEU A 184 -0.88 -22.41 -8.73
C LEU A 184 -0.98 -23.87 -9.20
N TRP A 185 -0.10 -24.75 -8.71
CA TRP A 185 -0.10 -26.16 -9.08
C TRP A 185 -1.33 -26.91 -8.55
N LEU A 186 -1.77 -26.61 -7.32
CA LEU A 186 -2.97 -27.19 -6.72
C LEU A 186 -4.24 -26.69 -7.43
N THR A 187 -4.29 -25.42 -7.83
CA THR A 187 -5.47 -24.84 -8.48
C THR A 187 -5.54 -25.07 -9.99
N ARG A 188 -4.50 -25.64 -10.62
CA ARG A 188 -4.42 -25.82 -12.08
C ARG A 188 -5.54 -26.64 -12.72
N LYS A 189 -6.21 -27.49 -11.94
CA LYS A 189 -7.31 -28.37 -12.41
C LYS A 189 -8.70 -27.90 -12.00
N ALA A 190 -8.79 -26.80 -11.25
CA ALA A 190 -10.06 -26.26 -10.75
C ALA A 190 -10.64 -25.15 -11.64
N ALA A 191 -9.92 -24.77 -12.71
CA ALA A 191 -10.30 -23.75 -13.68
C ALA A 191 -10.90 -24.37 -14.94
#